data_AF-Q08NE1-F1
#
_entry.id   AF-Q08NE1-F1
#
_cell.length_a   1.000
_cell.length_b   1.000
_cell.length_c   1.000
_cell.angle_alpha   90.00
_cell.angle_beta   90.00
_cell.angle_gamma   90.00
#
_symmetry.space_group_name_H-M   'P 1'
#
loop_
_entity.id
_entity.type
_entity.pdbx_description
1 polymer ?
#
loop_
_entity_poly.entity_id
_entity_poly.type
_entity_poly.pdbx_seq_one_letter_code
_entity_poly.pdbx_strand_id
1 'polypeptide(L)'
;MATGTFRPLMTARGKFLVVAVVAGALSLASVADARGFRRYLTLRRDVETLQERNRTLAEQNEALRREIQALRKEPAALERAAREELGYVKPGEIVFHLEAP
;
A
#
# COMPACT_ATOMS: atom_id res chain seq x y z
N MET A 1 -11.40 -75.95 -17.94
CA MET A 1 -11.87 -74.64 -18.44
C MET A 1 -11.79 -73.63 -17.29
N ALA A 2 -10.96 -72.60 -17.49
CA ALA A 2 -10.58 -71.45 -16.66
C ALA A 2 -11.00 -71.33 -15.16
N THR A 3 -9.95 -71.28 -14.34
CA THR A 3 -9.81 -70.79 -12.96
C THR A 3 -10.49 -69.44 -12.67
N GLY A 4 -11.39 -69.41 -11.68
CA GLY A 4 -11.86 -68.18 -11.05
C GLY A 4 -10.86 -67.68 -10.00
N THR A 5 -10.14 -66.61 -10.31
CA THR A 5 -9.26 -65.93 -9.35
C THR A 5 -10.04 -64.81 -8.65
N PHE A 6 -10.57 -65.12 -7.47
CA PHE A 6 -11.19 -64.12 -6.59
C PHE A 6 -10.11 -63.18 -6.05
N ARG A 7 -10.19 -61.89 -6.43
CA ARG A 7 -9.26 -60.84 -6.02
C ARG A 7 -9.57 -60.38 -4.59
N PRO A 8 -8.61 -60.30 -3.66
CA PRO A 8 -8.92 -60.04 -2.25
C PRO A 8 -9.26 -58.57 -1.99
N LEU A 9 -10.41 -58.36 -1.35
CA LEU A 9 -10.95 -57.08 -0.87
C LEU A 9 -10.08 -56.41 0.22
N MET A 10 -9.08 -57.12 0.75
CA MET A 10 -8.25 -56.69 1.88
C MET A 10 -7.19 -55.62 1.52
N THR A 11 -6.91 -55.40 0.23
CA THR A 11 -5.97 -54.35 -0.21
C THR A 11 -6.61 -52.96 -0.29
N ALA A 12 -7.94 -52.88 -0.42
CA ALA A 12 -8.64 -51.61 -0.54
C ALA A 12 -8.62 -50.83 0.79
N ARG A 13 -8.95 -51.50 1.91
CA ARG A 13 -8.96 -50.89 3.25
C ARG A 13 -7.57 -50.39 3.67
N GLY A 14 -6.51 -51.14 3.38
CA GLY A 14 -5.13 -50.72 3.62
C GLY A 14 -4.73 -49.51 2.77
N LYS A 15 -5.14 -49.46 1.50
CA LYS A 15 -4.91 -48.29 0.63
C LYS A 15 -5.62 -47.05 1.14
N PHE A 16 -6.87 -47.17 1.61
CA PHE A 16 -7.59 -46.05 2.21
C PHE A 16 -6.91 -45.52 3.48
N LEU A 17 -6.39 -46.39 4.34
CA LEU A 17 -5.63 -45.98 5.52
C LEU A 17 -4.34 -45.24 5.14
N VAL A 18 -3.59 -45.73 4.15
CA VAL A 18 -2.38 -45.05 3.68
C VAL A 18 -2.71 -43.68 3.08
N VAL A 19 -3.76 -43.58 2.26
CA VAL A 19 -4.21 -42.30 1.69
C VAL A 19 -4.65 -41.33 2.80
N ALA A 20 -5.38 -41.80 3.81
CA ALA A 20 -5.81 -40.97 4.93
C ALA A 20 -4.62 -40.46 5.77
N VAL A 21 -3.63 -41.31 6.02
CA VAL A 21 -2.41 -40.92 6.75
C VAL A 21 -1.57 -39.92 5.93
N VAL A 22 -1.40 -40.16 4.63
CA VAL A 22 -0.67 -39.24 3.73
C VAL A 22 -1.39 -37.90 3.63
N ALA A 23 -2.72 -37.90 3.48
CA ALA A 23 -3.52 -36.68 3.46
C ALA A 23 -3.41 -35.92 4.78
N GLY A 24 -3.52 -36.61 5.92
CA GLY A 24 -3.35 -36.00 7.25
C GLY A 24 -1.96 -35.41 7.45
N ALA A 25 -0.90 -36.11 7.03
CA ALA A 25 0.48 -35.63 7.12
C ALA A 25 0.72 -34.41 6.22
N LEU A 26 0.16 -34.40 5.00
CA LEU A 26 0.23 -33.24 4.10
C LEU A 26 -0.54 -32.03 4.64
N SER A 27 -1.72 -32.24 5.23
CA SER A 27 -2.48 -31.18 5.90
C SER A 27 -1.71 -30.61 7.09
N LEU A 28 -1.12 -31.47 7.93
CA LEU A 28 -0.29 -31.03 9.05
C LEU A 28 0.96 -30.28 8.57
N ALA A 29 1.64 -30.78 7.53
CA ALA A 29 2.83 -30.15 6.97
C ALA A 29 2.52 -28.80 6.31
N SER A 30 1.34 -28.64 5.72
CA SER A 30 0.89 -27.37 5.13
C SER A 30 0.61 -26.32 6.21
N VAL A 31 -0.03 -26.72 7.32
CA VAL A 31 -0.23 -25.85 8.49
C VAL A 31 1.09 -25.57 9.23
N ALA A 32 1.99 -26.55 9.25
CA ALA A 32 3.30 -26.45 9.89
C ALA A 32 4.40 -25.85 8.99
N ASP A 33 4.11 -25.50 7.72
CA ASP A 33 5.06 -24.77 6.87
C ASP A 33 5.21 -23.37 7.48
N ALA A 34 6.19 -23.24 8.37
CA ALA A 34 6.51 -22.04 9.11
C ALA A 34 6.72 -20.82 8.19
N ARG A 35 6.96 -21.05 6.89
CA ARG A 35 6.98 -20.03 5.86
C ARG A 35 5.62 -19.36 5.66
N GLY A 36 4.51 -20.10 5.64
CA GLY A 36 3.16 -19.54 5.48
C GLY A 36 2.75 -18.66 6.66
N PHE A 37 2.93 -19.17 7.88
CA PHE A 37 2.60 -18.41 9.10
C PHE A 37 3.50 -17.18 9.29
N ARG A 38 4.83 -17.32 9.09
CA ARG A 38 5.75 -16.17 9.17
C ARG A 38 5.44 -15.14 8.09
N ARG A 39 5.16 -15.56 6.86
CA ARG A 39 4.79 -14.65 5.77
C ARG A 39 3.51 -13.90 6.07
N TYR A 40 2.50 -14.58 6.63
CA TYR A 40 1.27 -13.94 7.07
C TYR A 40 1.53 -12.87 8.15
N LEU A 41 2.36 -13.17 9.15
CA LEU A 41 2.71 -12.21 10.20
C LEU A 41 3.47 -11.00 9.64
N THR A 42 4.43 -11.21 8.74
CA THR A 42 5.14 -10.11 8.07
C THR A 42 4.17 -9.27 7.27
N LEU A 43 3.32 -9.88 6.45
CA LEU A 43 2.36 -9.15 5.61
C LEU A 43 1.35 -8.36 6.46
N ARG A 44 0.94 -8.90 7.61
CA ARG A 44 0.07 -8.20 8.56
C ARG A 44 0.75 -6.95 9.13
N ARG A 45 2.02 -7.04 9.51
CA ARG A 45 2.82 -5.87 9.97
C ARG A 45 3.03 -4.85 8.86
N ASP A 46 3.27 -5.32 7.64
CA ASP A 46 3.43 -4.44 6.48
C ASP A 46 2.14 -3.66 6.21
N VAL A 47 0.97 -4.31 6.28
CA VAL A 47 -0.33 -3.65 6.15
C VAL A 47 -0.51 -2.58 7.23
N GLU A 48 -0.21 -2.89 8.48
CA GLU A 48 -0.31 -1.94 9.60
C GLU A 48 0.61 -0.73 9.38
N THR A 49 1.88 -0.98 9.01
CA THR A 49 2.86 0.06 8.71
C THR A 49 2.42 0.95 7.53
N LEU A 50 1.87 0.35 6.47
CA LEU A 50 1.36 1.09 5.32
C LEU A 50 0.12 1.92 5.65
N GLN A 51 -0.74 1.42 6.53
CA GLN A 51 -1.90 2.17 7.02
C GLN A 51 -1.48 3.40 7.83
N GLU A 52 -0.49 3.27 8.72
CA GLU A 52 0.07 4.40 9.47
C GLU A 52 0.71 5.45 8.56
N ARG A 53 1.48 5.01 7.55
CA ARG A 53 2.07 5.91 6.54
C ARG A 53 1.00 6.64 5.75
N ASN A 54 -0.04 5.94 5.30
CA ASN A 54 -1.16 6.56 4.58
C ASN A 54 -1.87 7.61 5.43
N ARG A 55 -2.10 7.32 6.72
CA ARG A 55 -2.69 8.30 7.65
C ARG A 55 -1.81 9.54 7.77
N THR A 56 -0.51 9.35 7.98
CA THR A 56 0.45 10.45 8.09
C THR A 56 0.47 11.31 6.82
N LEU A 57 0.49 10.68 5.63
CA LEU A 57 0.44 11.38 4.35
C LEU A 57 -0.88 12.11 4.12
N ALA A 58 -2.00 11.55 4.58
CA ALA A 58 -3.30 12.22 4.51
C ALA A 58 -3.31 13.49 5.38
N GLU A 59 -2.79 13.42 6.60
CA GLU A 59 -2.67 14.57 7.50
C GLU A 59 -1.76 15.67 6.92
N GLN A 60 -0.63 15.29 6.31
CA GLN A 60 0.26 16.22 5.62
C GLN A 60 -0.41 16.88 4.40
N ASN A 61 -1.14 16.11 3.60
CA ASN A 61 -1.88 16.66 2.46
C ASN A 61 -2.92 17.68 2.91
N GLU A 62 -3.65 17.40 3.99
CA GLU A 62 -4.63 18.34 4.55
C GLU A 62 -3.97 19.60 5.12
N ALA A 63 -2.78 19.49 5.72
CA ALA A 63 -2.00 20.66 6.14
C ALA A 63 -1.57 21.52 4.93
N LEU A 64 -0.97 20.91 3.91
CA LEU A 64 -0.53 21.61 2.70
C LEU A 64 -1.70 22.26 1.95
N ARG A 65 -2.85 21.58 1.87
CA ARG A 65 -4.06 22.15 1.27
C ARG A 65 -4.53 23.41 2.00
N ARG A 66 -4.48 23.42 3.33
CA ARG A 66 -4.82 24.60 4.14
C ARG A 66 -3.84 25.74 3.91
N GLU A 67 -2.55 25.44 3.82
CA GLU A 67 -1.51 26.42 3.50
C GLU A 67 -1.72 27.04 2.12
N ILE A 68 -1.96 26.21 1.09
CA ILE A 68 -2.30 26.69 -0.26
C ILE A 68 -3.52 27.59 -0.23
N GLN A 69 -4.58 27.23 0.52
CA GLN A 69 -5.77 28.07 0.64
C GLN A 69 -5.47 29.39 1.35
N ALA A 70 -4.63 29.39 2.39
CA ALA A 70 -4.23 30.62 3.08
C ALA A 70 -3.44 31.54 2.14
N LEU A 71 -2.43 31.01 1.45
CA LEU A 71 -1.63 31.76 0.48
C LEU A 71 -2.48 32.29 -0.69
N ARG A 72 -3.47 31.51 -1.15
CA ARG A 72 -4.41 31.93 -2.21
C ARG A 72 -5.45 32.94 -1.77
N LYS A 73 -5.72 33.11 -0.47
CA LYS A 73 -6.71 34.08 0.03
C LYS A 73 -6.19 35.51 0.02
N GLU A 74 -4.87 35.70 0.02
CA GLU A 74 -4.25 37.04 -0.06
C GLU A 74 -3.34 37.20 -1.30
N PRO A 75 -3.86 36.95 -2.52
CA PRO A 75 -3.05 37.08 -3.73
C PRO A 75 -2.57 38.52 -3.92
N ALA A 76 -3.32 39.50 -3.43
CA ALA A 76 -2.91 40.91 -3.42
C ALA A 76 -1.78 41.21 -2.43
N ALA A 77 -1.66 40.48 -1.32
CA ALA A 77 -0.51 40.64 -0.41
C ALA A 77 0.73 39.98 -1.00
N LEU A 78 0.59 38.78 -1.57
CA LEU A 78 1.67 38.08 -2.27
C LEU A 78 2.18 38.86 -3.48
N GLU A 79 1.27 39.42 -4.27
CA GLU A 79 1.62 40.24 -5.44
C GLU A 79 2.29 41.56 -5.03
N ARG A 80 1.86 42.19 -3.94
CA ARG A 80 2.57 43.37 -3.38
C ARG A 80 3.99 43.01 -2.93
N ALA A 81 4.16 41.93 -2.17
CA ALA A 81 5.49 41.48 -1.75
C ALA A 81 6.39 41.15 -2.95
N ALA A 82 5.86 40.46 -3.98
CA ALA A 82 6.61 40.18 -5.20
C ALA A 82 7.01 41.46 -5.97
N ARG A 83 6.12 42.48 -6.00
CA ARG A 83 6.42 43.78 -6.61
C ARG A 83 7.48 44.55 -5.84
N GLU A 84 7.37 44.58 -4.53
CA GLU A 84 8.23 45.38 -3.64
C GLU A 84 9.61 44.75 -3.45
N GLU A 85 9.69 43.43 -3.22
CA GLU A 85 10.95 42.74 -2.92
C GLU A 85 11.69 42.25 -4.18
N LEU A 86 10.95 41.80 -5.19
CA LEU A 86 11.53 41.18 -6.39
C LEU A 86 11.41 42.06 -7.64
N GLY A 87 10.80 43.25 -7.53
CA GLY A 87 10.55 44.13 -8.67
C GLY A 87 9.65 43.49 -9.73
N TYR A 88 8.77 42.56 -9.33
CA TYR A 88 7.92 41.84 -10.27
C TYR A 88 6.96 42.78 -11.01
N VAL A 89 6.92 42.68 -12.33
CA VAL A 89 6.03 43.46 -13.21
C VAL A 89 5.33 42.47 -14.14
N LYS A 90 3.99 42.52 -14.23
CA LYS A 90 3.23 41.64 -15.13
C LYS A 90 3.39 42.07 -16.59
N PRO A 91 3.33 41.14 -17.55
CA PRO A 91 3.30 41.48 -18.96
C PRO A 91 2.18 42.50 -19.28
N GLY A 92 2.55 43.62 -19.90
CA GLY A 92 1.63 44.70 -20.27
C GLY A 92 1.57 45.88 -19.28
N GLU A 93 2.29 45.83 -18.15
CA GLU A 93 2.40 46.95 -17.21
C GLU A 93 3.52 47.92 -17.61
N ILE A 94 3.35 49.22 -17.30
CA ILE A 94 4.30 50.29 -17.61
C ILE A 94 5.02 50.69 -16.32
N VAL A 95 6.35 50.64 -16.33
CA VAL A 95 7.18 51.01 -15.17
C VAL A 95 7.53 52.50 -15.25
N PHE A 96 7.16 53.26 -14.23
CA PHE A 96 7.53 54.67 -14.10
C PHE A 96 8.79 54.80 -13.25
N HIS A 97 9.86 55.33 -13.84
CA HIS A 97 11.03 55.78 -13.09
C HIS A 97 10.87 57.29 -12.87
N LEU A 98 10.68 57.68 -11.61
CA LEU A 98 10.65 59.08 -11.22
C LEU A 98 12.09 59.50 -10.92
N GLU A 99 12.72 60.24 -11.83
CA GLU A 99 13.97 60.93 -11.51
C GLU A 99 13.64 62.05 -10.52
N ALA A 100 14.25 61.99 -9.33
CA ALA A 100 14.16 63.07 -8.36
C ALA A 100 14.84 64.33 -8.95
N PRO A 101 14.29 65.54 -8.71
CA PRO A 101 14.81 66.78 -9.27
C PRO A 101 16.24 67.10 -8.83
#